data_AF-A0A7J3MB80-F1
#
_entry.id   AF-A0A7J3MB80-F1
#
_cell.length_a   1.000
_cell.length_b   1.000
_cell.length_c   1.000
_cell.angle_alpha   90.00
_cell.angle_beta   90.00
_cell.angle_gamma   90.00
#
_symmetry.space_group_name_H-M   'P 1'
#
loop_
_entity.id
_entity.type
_entity.pdbx_description
1 polymer ?
#
loop_
_entity_poly.entity_id
_entity_poly.type
_entity_poly.pdbx_seq_one_letter_code
_entity_poly.pdbx_strand_id
1 'polypeptide(L)' 'SRTARAASITIVDNVVRAIPYMIEKTKEMKTKPREALEKILREYDNNAVLQEAIKHILRRLEELSTSKLTLELTDISK' A
#
# COMPACT_ATOMS: atom_id res chain seq x y z
N SER A 1 -0.28 -13.21 -1.19
CA SER A 1 -1.24 -14.26 -1.59
C SER A 1 -0.92 -14.73 -3.01
N ARG A 2 -1.49 -15.86 -3.47
CA ARG A 2 -1.34 -16.29 -4.88
C ARG A 2 -1.95 -15.27 -5.85
N THR A 3 -3.10 -14.70 -5.51
CA THR A 3 -3.77 -13.66 -6.31
C THR A 3 -2.92 -12.41 -6.51
N ALA A 4 -2.30 -11.88 -5.44
CA ALA A 4 -1.42 -10.71 -5.53
C ALA A 4 -0.21 -10.94 -6.46
N ARG A 5 0.34 -12.17 -6.47
CA ARG A 5 1.47 -12.51 -7.33
C ARG A 5 1.08 -12.72 -8.80
N ALA A 6 -0.18 -13.12 -9.05
CA ALA A 6 -0.69 -13.40 -10.40
C ALA A 6 -1.34 -12.18 -11.08
N ALA A 7 -1.75 -11.17 -10.30
CA ALA A 7 -2.39 -9.97 -10.83
C ALA A 7 -1.40 -9.07 -11.59
N SER A 8 -1.87 -8.41 -12.65
CA SER A 8 -1.06 -7.43 -13.39
C SER A 8 -0.74 -6.17 -12.58
N ILE A 9 -1.64 -5.81 -11.65
CA ILE A 9 -1.53 -4.66 -10.75
C ILE A 9 -2.07 -5.08 -9.40
N THR A 10 -1.32 -4.77 -8.33
CA THR A 10 -1.71 -5.05 -6.95
C THR A 10 -1.66 -3.78 -6.12
N ILE A 11 -2.74 -3.52 -5.37
CA ILE A 11 -2.82 -2.44 -4.38
C ILE A 11 -2.83 -3.11 -3.01
N VAL A 12 -1.76 -2.93 -2.24
CA VAL A 12 -1.64 -3.46 -0.86
C VAL A 12 -2.15 -2.41 0.12
N ASP A 13 -3.48 -2.32 0.27
CA ASP A 13 -4.12 -1.42 1.22
C ASP A 13 -5.49 -1.99 1.66
N ASN A 14 -6.07 -1.42 2.71
CA ASN A 14 -7.43 -1.70 3.12
C ASN A 14 -8.43 -1.10 2.11
N VAL A 15 -9.40 -1.89 1.68
CA VAL A 15 -10.41 -1.49 0.67
C VAL A 15 -11.20 -0.24 1.04
N VAL A 16 -11.49 -0.02 2.33
CA VAL A 16 -12.23 1.15 2.83
C VAL A 16 -11.46 2.44 2.59
N ARG A 17 -10.11 2.39 2.58
CA ARG A 17 -9.25 3.53 2.23
C ARG A 17 -8.95 3.59 0.74
N ALA A 18 -8.66 2.44 0.14
CA ALA A 18 -8.21 2.37 -1.25
C ALA A 18 -9.27 2.88 -2.23
N ILE A 19 -10.55 2.51 -2.04
CA ILE A 19 -11.61 2.87 -2.98
C ILE A 19 -11.83 4.39 -3.05
N PRO A 20 -12.00 5.13 -1.94
CA PRO A 20 -12.06 6.58 -1.97
C PRO A 20 -10.85 7.23 -2.66
N TYR A 21 -9.63 6.78 -2.34
CA TYR A 21 -8.43 7.31 -2.97
C TYR A 21 -8.37 7.04 -4.47
N MET A 22 -8.80 5.85 -4.93
CA MET A 22 -8.87 5.56 -6.35
C MET A 22 -9.87 6.46 -7.08
N ILE A 23 -11.00 6.79 -6.45
CA ILE A 23 -11.98 7.73 -7.02
C ILE A 23 -11.37 9.13 -7.17
N GLU A 24 -10.69 9.62 -6.13
CA GLU A 24 -9.98 10.91 -6.17
C GLU A 24 -8.91 10.93 -7.26
N LYS A 25 -8.05 9.90 -7.30
CA LYS A 25 -7.02 9.79 -8.33
C LYS A 25 -7.56 9.66 -9.74
N THR A 26 -8.70 8.99 -9.92
CA THR A 26 -9.37 8.93 -11.23
C THR A 26 -9.82 10.31 -11.68
N LYS A 27 -10.38 11.14 -10.78
CA LYS A 27 -10.78 12.52 -11.11
C LYS A 27 -9.57 13.37 -11.49
N GLU A 28 -8.46 13.27 -10.75
CA GLU A 28 -7.20 13.96 -11.07
C GLU A 28 -6.61 13.50 -12.42
N MET A 29 -6.69 12.20 -12.72
CA MET A 29 -6.10 11.63 -13.94
C MET A 29 -6.95 11.90 -15.19
N LYS A 30 -8.26 12.12 -15.04
CA LYS A 30 -9.18 12.39 -16.15
C LYS A 30 -8.78 13.62 -16.99
N THR A 31 -8.09 14.58 -16.40
CA THR A 31 -7.65 15.81 -17.08
C THR A 31 -6.27 15.68 -17.73
N LYS A 32 -5.59 14.54 -17.58
CA LYS A 32 -4.24 14.33 -18.14
C LYS A 32 -4.32 13.83 -19.60
N PRO A 33 -3.34 14.19 -20.46
CA PRO A 33 -3.21 13.63 -21.80
C PRO A 33 -3.02 12.12 -21.76
N ARG A 34 -3.49 11.44 -22.82
CA ARG A 34 -3.41 9.99 -22.95
C ARG A 34 -1.97 9.48 -22.85
N GLU A 35 -1.03 10.17 -23.50
CA GLU A 35 0.38 9.79 -23.55
C GLU A 35 1.01 9.77 -22.15
N ALA A 36 0.59 10.72 -21.29
CA ALA A 36 1.03 10.77 -19.90
C ALA A 36 0.48 9.60 -19.07
N LEU A 37 -0.79 9.23 -19.29
CA LEU A 37 -1.39 8.06 -18.62
C LEU A 37 -0.73 6.75 -19.07
N GLU A 38 -0.47 6.59 -20.36
CA GLU A 38 0.22 5.42 -20.88
C GLU A 38 1.67 5.33 -20.40
N LYS A 39 2.35 6.47 -20.22
CA LYS A 39 3.69 6.50 -19.62
C LYS A 39 3.68 5.92 -18.20
N ILE A 40 2.71 6.31 -17.37
CA ILE A 40 2.54 5.78 -16.01
C ILE A 40 2.36 4.25 -16.06
N LEU A 41 1.55 3.73 -16.99
CA LEU A 41 1.35 2.29 -17.14
C LEU A 41 2.62 1.55 -17.60
N ARG A 42 3.38 2.13 -18.54
CA ARG A 42 4.63 1.53 -19.04
C ARG A 42 5.72 1.45 -17.97
N GLU A 43 5.74 2.41 -17.05
CA GLU A 43 6.73 2.50 -15.97
C GLU A 43 6.33 1.68 -14.74
N TYR A 44 5.11 1.13 -14.68
CA TYR A 44 4.62 0.38 -13.54
C TYR A 44 5.20 -1.05 -13.49
N ASP A 45 5.81 -1.40 -12.37
CA ASP A 45 6.28 -2.75 -12.08
C ASP A 45 5.59 -3.30 -10.81
N ASN A 46 4.68 -4.26 -11.01
CA ASN A 46 3.94 -4.91 -9.92
C ASN A 46 4.88 -5.65 -8.94
N ASN A 47 5.97 -6.26 -9.44
CA ASN A 47 6.91 -6.98 -8.58
C ASN A 47 7.67 -6.01 -7.68
N ALA A 48 8.11 -4.87 -8.23
CA ALA A 48 8.75 -3.82 -7.45
C ALA A 48 7.81 -3.28 -6.35
N VAL A 49 6.53 -3.02 -6.68
CA VAL A 49 5.54 -2.57 -5.70
C VAL A 49 5.34 -3.58 -4.56
N LEU A 50 5.23 -4.87 -4.87
CA LEU A 50 5.10 -5.92 -3.85
C LEU A 50 6.35 -6.04 -2.97
N GLN A 51 7.55 -5.92 -3.56
CA GLN A 51 8.81 -5.92 -2.81
C GLN A 51 8.88 -4.74 -1.84
N GLU A 52 8.52 -3.53 -2.29
CA GLU A 52 8.50 -2.34 -1.42
C GLU A 52 7.47 -2.48 -0.29
N ALA A 53 6.30 -3.05 -0.56
CA ALA A 53 5.32 -3.33 0.49
C ALA A 53 5.87 -4.29 1.56
N ILE A 54 6.58 -5.35 1.16
CA ILE A 54 7.22 -6.29 2.10
C ILE A 54 8.33 -5.60 2.89
N LYS A 55 9.19 -4.81 2.24
CA LYS A 55 10.25 -4.04 2.93
C LYS A 55 9.67 -3.05 3.94
N HIS A 56 8.55 -2.42 3.60
CA HIS A 56 7.86 -1.51 4.52
C HIS A 56 7.37 -2.25 5.78
N ILE A 57 6.77 -3.44 5.60
CA ILE A 57 6.36 -4.29 6.72
C ILE A 57 7.58 -4.71 7.57
N LEU A 58 8.67 -5.14 6.93
CA LEU A 58 9.90 -5.54 7.63
C LEU A 58 10.43 -4.40 8.50
N ARG A 59 10.59 -3.19 7.93
CA ARG A 59 11.04 -2.01 8.68
C ARG A 59 10.14 -1.71 9.87
N ARG A 60 8.81 -1.80 9.67
CA ARG A 60 7.86 -1.57 10.75
C ARG A 60 7.99 -2.60 11.87
N LEU A 61 8.25 -3.86 11.53
CA LEU A 61 8.49 -4.90 12.52
C LEU A 61 9.80 -4.67 13.29
N GLU A 62 10.86 -4.24 12.61
CA GLU A 62 12.13 -3.85 13.26
C GLU A 62 11.94 -2.70 14.24
N GLU A 63 11.23 -1.64 13.83
CA GLU A 63 10.84 -0.52 14.70
C GLU A 63 10.07 -1.00 15.94
N LEU A 64 9.08 -1.87 15.74
CA LEU A 64 8.26 -2.39 16.85
C LEU A 64 9.04 -3.33 17.77
N SER A 65 10.04 -4.06 17.24
CA SER A 65 10.88 -4.96 18.03
C SER A 65 11.86 -4.24 18.95
N THR A 66 12.28 -3.03 18.56
CA THR A 66 13.18 -2.17 19.33
C THR A 66 12.41 -1.23 20.27
N SER A 67 11.13 -1.01 19.99
CA SER A 67 10.17 -0.35 20.88
C SER A 67 9.80 -1.29 22.03
N LYS A 68 9.60 -0.77 23.25
CA LYS A 68 9.06 -1.58 24.37
C LYS A 68 7.69 -2.16 23.96
N LEU A 69 7.64 -3.46 23.68
CA LEU A 69 6.42 -4.20 23.33
C LEU A 69 5.51 -4.48 24.55
N THR A 70 5.81 -3.90 25.71
CA THR A 70 4.88 -3.88 26.85
C THR A 70 3.70 -3.00 26.46
N LEU A 71 2.70 -3.61 25.83
CA LEU A 71 1.32 -3.19 25.97
C LEU A 71 1.08 -3.10 27.47
N GLU A 72 1.02 -1.87 27.95
CA GLU A 72 0.58 -1.55 29.29
C GLU A 72 -0.82 -2.15 29.46
N LEU A 73 -0.90 -3.33 30.10
CA LEU A 73 -2.14 -3.95 30.56
C LEU A 73 -2.79 -3.15 31.71
N THR A 74 -2.42 -1.89 31.90
CA THR A 74 -2.80 -1.05 33.04
C THR A 74 -4.18 -0.39 32.91
N ASP A 75 -4.88 -0.52 31.77
CA ASP A 75 -6.21 0.10 31.59
C ASP A 75 -7.42 -0.86 31.73
N ILE A 76 -7.25 -2.08 32.26
CA ILE A 76 -8.38 -2.97 32.60
C ILE A 76 -8.67 -2.95 34.12
N SER A 77 -8.28 -1.90 34.83
CA SER A 77 -8.58 -1.76 36.27
C SER A 77 -8.92 -0.34 36.70
N LYS A 78 -9.81 0.33 35.95
CA LYS A 78 -10.65 1.41 36.47
C LYS A 78 -12.08 1.28 35.96
#